data_AF-A0A158R1P1-F1
#
_entry.id   AF-A0A158R1P1-F1
#
_cell.length_a   1.000
_cell.length_b   1.000
_cell.length_c   1.000
_cell.angle_alpha   90.00
_cell.angle_beta   90.00
_cell.angle_gamma   90.00
#
_symmetry.space_group_name_H-M   'P 1'
#
loop_
_entity.id
_entity.type
_entity.pdbx_description
1 polymer ?
#
loop_
_entity_poly.entity_id
_entity_poly.type
_entity_poly.pdbx_seq_one_letter_code
_entity_poly.pdbx_strand_id
1 'polypeptide(L)'
;MKPASFLWLFLWIVPWYGGLSDDFADIEIYDVNEPRSRLLMVDGHMWFHAGRSKNITFKTSGGGSIFIDRTDISKLPELVGYRN
;
A
#
# COMPACT_ATOMS: atom_id res chain seq x y z
N MET A 1 7.25 -31.80 -51.61
CA MET A 1 6.61 -31.28 -50.38
C MET A 1 7.50 -30.20 -49.82
N LYS A 2 7.02 -28.95 -49.74
CA LYS A 2 7.82 -27.81 -49.25
C LYS A 2 7.89 -27.87 -47.72
N PRO A 3 9.06 -27.75 -47.08
CA PRO A 3 9.11 -27.65 -45.63
C PRO A 3 8.44 -26.33 -45.23
N ALA A 4 7.29 -26.42 -44.56
CA ALA A 4 6.66 -25.25 -43.96
C ALA A 4 7.65 -24.66 -42.96
N SER A 5 7.96 -23.39 -43.17
CA SER A 5 8.93 -22.60 -42.42
C SER A 5 8.59 -22.60 -40.92
N PHE A 6 9.33 -23.40 -40.16
CA PHE A 6 9.31 -23.44 -38.69
C PHE A 6 9.70 -22.07 -38.08
N LEU A 7 10.29 -21.18 -38.89
CA LEU A 7 10.72 -19.84 -38.50
C LEU A 7 9.56 -18.89 -38.15
N TRP A 8 8.34 -19.14 -38.66
CA TRP A 8 7.19 -18.28 -38.40
C TRP A 8 6.52 -18.53 -37.04
N LEU A 9 6.75 -19.69 -36.40
CA LEU A 9 6.13 -20.01 -35.11
C LEU A 9 6.75 -19.25 -33.94
N PHE A 10 8.02 -18.81 -34.06
CA PHE A 10 8.68 -18.04 -33.01
C PHE A 10 8.20 -16.59 -32.92
N LEU A 11 7.62 -16.03 -34.00
CA LEU A 11 7.12 -14.65 -34.01
C LEU A 11 5.79 -14.46 -33.24
N TRP A 12 5.10 -15.54 -32.87
CA TRP A 12 3.82 -15.46 -32.15
C TRP A 12 3.90 -15.76 -30.65
N ILE A 13 5.04 -16.25 -30.15
CA ILE A 13 5.20 -16.64 -28.73
C ILE A 13 5.86 -15.53 -27.90
N VAL A 14 6.39 -14.48 -28.55
CA VAL A 14 7.17 -13.42 -27.89
C VAL A 14 6.46 -12.05 -27.74
N PRO A 15 5.14 -11.93 -27.49
CA PRO A 15 4.63 -10.68 -26.92
C PRO A 15 4.47 -10.71 -25.38
N TRP A 16 4.59 -11.86 -24.71
CA TRP A 16 4.09 -11.98 -23.33
C TRP A 16 5.09 -11.96 -22.18
N TYR A 17 6.40 -11.84 -22.44
CA TYR A 17 7.39 -11.76 -21.36
C TYR A 17 7.73 -10.33 -20.90
N GLY A 18 7.01 -9.33 -21.42
CA GLY A 18 7.25 -7.92 -21.10
C GLY A 18 6.32 -7.33 -20.05
N GLY A 19 5.74 -8.14 -19.16
CA GLY A 19 5.15 -7.62 -17.93
C GLY A 19 6.27 -7.23 -16.97
N LEU A 20 7.01 -6.17 -17.29
CA LEU A 20 7.75 -5.44 -16.27
C LEU A 20 6.67 -5.00 -15.28
N SER A 21 6.60 -5.64 -14.12
CA SER A 21 5.94 -5.03 -12.98
C SER A 21 6.52 -3.62 -12.92
N ASP A 22 5.67 -2.59 -13.04
CA ASP A 22 6.09 -1.22 -12.80
C ASP A 22 6.90 -1.27 -11.51
N ASP A 23 8.22 -1.10 -11.64
CA ASP A 23 9.10 -0.90 -10.52
C ASP A 23 8.55 0.40 -9.97
N PHE A 24 7.80 0.34 -8.86
CA PHE A 24 7.22 1.51 -8.22
C PHE A 24 8.40 2.30 -7.67
N ALA A 25 9.06 3.01 -8.58
CA ALA A 25 10.23 3.83 -8.34
C ALA A 25 9.87 4.74 -7.17
N ASP A 26 10.46 4.43 -6.02
CA ASP A 26 10.42 5.15 -4.76
C ASP A 26 9.13 5.99 -4.57
N ILE A 27 8.04 5.35 -4.15
CA ILE A 27 6.89 6.10 -3.63
C ILE A 27 7.38 6.88 -2.41
N GLU A 28 7.60 8.19 -2.58
CA GLU A 28 7.99 9.08 -1.50
C GLU A 28 6.78 9.24 -0.54
N ILE A 29 6.76 8.41 0.50
CA ILE A 29 5.71 8.41 1.52
C ILE A 29 5.79 9.67 2.39
N TYR A 30 7.00 10.24 2.50
CA TYR A 30 7.31 11.35 3.40
C TYR A 30 7.71 12.61 2.63
N ASP A 31 6.71 13.34 2.13
CA ASP A 31 6.88 14.72 1.64
C ASP A 31 6.20 15.70 2.61
N VAL A 32 7.01 16.53 3.27
CA VAL A 32 6.53 17.55 4.22
C VAL A 32 5.76 18.71 3.55
N ASN A 33 5.93 18.87 2.24
CA ASN A 33 5.28 19.91 1.45
C ASN A 33 4.00 19.43 0.77
N GLU A 34 3.74 18.12 0.76
CA GLU A 34 2.59 17.54 0.08
C GLU A 34 1.28 18.05 0.70
N PRO A 35 0.45 18.80 -0.04
CA PRO A 35 -0.79 19.37 0.51
C PRO A 35 -1.93 18.34 0.64
N ARG A 36 -1.88 17.20 -0.06
CA ARG A 36 -2.97 16.21 -0.12
C ARG A 36 -2.76 15.09 0.88
N SER A 37 -3.83 14.68 1.55
CA SER A 37 -3.83 13.43 2.30
C SER A 37 -3.99 12.23 1.35
N ARG A 38 -3.32 11.11 1.67
CA ARG A 38 -3.26 9.92 0.81
C ARG A 38 -3.39 8.64 1.63
N LEU A 39 -3.99 7.61 1.01
CA LEU A 39 -3.92 6.22 1.44
C LEU A 39 -3.07 5.47 0.42
N LEU A 40 -1.96 4.87 0.85
CA LEU A 40 -0.98 4.24 -0.03
C LEU A 40 -0.75 2.80 0.41
N MET A 41 -0.57 1.87 -0.54
CA MET A 41 -0.09 0.52 -0.28
C MET A 41 1.31 0.39 -0.87
N VAL A 42 2.32 0.17 -0.01
CA VAL A 42 3.74 0.06 -0.39
C VAL A 42 4.33 -1.13 0.34
N ASP A 43 4.94 -2.08 -0.38
CA ASP A 43 5.54 -3.30 0.17
C ASP A 43 4.61 -4.11 1.10
N GLY A 44 3.32 -4.15 0.77
CA GLY A 44 2.29 -4.82 1.59
C GLY A 44 1.87 -4.06 2.85
N HIS A 45 2.43 -2.89 3.11
CA HIS A 45 2.04 -2.00 4.19
C HIS A 45 1.04 -0.94 3.70
N MET A 46 0.03 -0.65 4.54
CA MET A 46 -0.92 0.43 4.31
C MET A 46 -0.46 1.69 5.06
N TRP A 47 -0.27 2.78 4.33
CA TRP A 47 0.18 4.06 4.86
C TRP A 47 -0.92 5.11 4.78
N PHE A 48 -1.16 5.79 5.89
CA PHE A 48 -2.03 6.95 5.97
C PHE A 48 -1.16 8.21 6.06
N HIS A 49 -1.03 8.94 4.95
CA HIS A 49 -0.27 10.19 4.91
C HIS A 49 -1.21 11.38 5.11
N ALA A 50 -0.97 12.17 6.14
CA ALA A 50 -1.66 13.43 6.37
C ALA A 50 -0.96 14.54 5.57
N GLY A 51 -1.68 15.16 4.63
CA GLY A 51 -1.12 16.31 3.91
C GLY A 51 -0.80 17.48 4.84
N ARG A 52 0.03 18.41 4.37
CA ARG A 52 0.48 19.57 5.15
C ARG A 52 -0.69 20.32 5.80
N SER A 53 -0.61 20.47 7.12
CA SER A 53 -1.63 21.12 7.95
C SER A 53 -3.01 20.42 7.88
N LYS A 54 -3.05 19.12 7.61
CA LYS A 54 -4.24 18.27 7.67
C LYS A 54 -4.08 17.20 8.75
N ASN A 55 -5.21 16.65 9.19
CA ASN A 55 -5.27 15.51 10.11
C ASN A 55 -5.86 14.30 9.39
N ILE A 56 -5.45 13.09 9.79
CA ILE A 56 -6.20 11.86 9.52
C ILE A 56 -7.08 11.58 10.73
N THR A 57 -8.39 11.50 10.50
CA THR A 57 -9.37 11.29 11.57
C THR A 57 -10.05 9.95 11.37
N PHE A 58 -9.93 9.07 12.35
CA PHE A 58 -10.73 7.85 12.45
C PHE A 58 -11.85 8.09 13.45
N LYS A 59 -13.10 7.91 13.03
CA LYS A 59 -14.28 8.15 13.86
C LYS A 59 -15.22 6.95 13.79
N THR A 60 -15.67 6.50 14.95
CA THR A 60 -16.71 5.48 15.10
C THR A 60 -18.02 6.11 15.58
N SER A 61 -19.13 5.38 15.46
CA SER A 61 -20.45 5.78 15.97
C SER A 61 -21.14 4.60 16.66
N GLY A 62 -22.20 4.87 17.43
CA GLY A 62 -23.12 3.84 17.93
C GLY A 62 -22.49 2.73 18.77
N GLY A 63 -21.41 3.02 19.51
CA GLY A 63 -20.67 2.02 20.31
C GLY A 63 -19.55 1.29 19.54
N GLY A 64 -19.21 1.71 18.33
CA GLY A 64 -18.06 1.17 17.61
C GLY A 64 -16.73 1.53 18.29
N SER A 65 -15.79 0.59 18.30
CA SER A 65 -14.43 0.75 18.85
C SER A 65 -13.37 0.64 17.74
N ILE A 66 -12.21 1.24 17.97
CA ILE A 66 -11.05 1.09 17.09
C ILE A 66 -10.04 0.21 17.82
N PHE A 67 -9.54 -0.81 17.13
CA PHE A 67 -8.56 -1.74 17.66
C PHE A 67 -7.26 -1.67 16.86
N ILE A 68 -6.12 -1.74 17.55
CA ILE A 68 -4.81 -2.01 16.95
C ILE A 68 -4.39 -3.40 17.45
N ASP A 69 -4.24 -4.35 16.52
CA ASP A 69 -4.17 -5.78 16.82
C ASP A 69 -5.35 -6.23 17.69
N ARG A 70 -5.13 -6.54 18.97
CA ARG A 70 -6.17 -6.96 19.93
C ARG A 70 -6.50 -5.88 20.96
N THR A 71 -5.92 -4.69 20.82
CA THR A 71 -6.02 -3.62 21.82
C THR A 71 -7.02 -2.55 21.38
N ASP A 72 -8.05 -2.32 22.19
CA ASP A 72 -8.95 -1.17 22.03
C ASP A 72 -8.19 0.11 22.38
N ILE A 73 -8.03 1.01 21.40
CA ILE A 73 -7.23 2.24 21.58
C ILE A 73 -7.84 3.22 22.57
N SER A 74 -9.14 3.10 22.87
CA SER A 74 -9.79 3.93 23.89
C SER A 74 -9.28 3.66 25.31
N LYS A 75 -8.55 2.56 25.52
CA LYS A 75 -8.00 2.13 26.81
C LYS A 75 -6.52 2.53 27.00
N LEU A 76 -5.95 3.32 26.09
CA LEU A 76 -4.59 3.86 26.22
C LEU A 76 -4.62 5.19 27.01
N PRO A 77 -3.68 5.46 27.94
CA PRO A 77 -2.41 4.77 28.15
C PRO A 77 -2.43 3.75 29.30
N GLU A 78 -3.58 3.39 29.86
CA GLU A 78 -3.69 2.59 31.10
C GLU A 78 -2.93 1.24 31.04
N LEU A 79 -2.63 0.74 29.83
CA LEU A 79 -1.83 -0.46 29.58
C LEU A 79 -0.30 -0.25 29.55
N VAL A 80 0.21 0.99 29.45
CA VAL A 80 1.64 1.35 29.31
C VAL A 80 2.29 1.65 30.68
N GLY A 81 1.51 1.73 31.74
CA GLY A 81 1.94 2.21 33.05
C GLY A 81 1.90 1.20 34.20
N TYR A 82 2.53 0.02 34.07
CA TYR A 82 3.00 -0.76 35.25
C TYR A 82 4.20 -1.63 34.88
N ARG A 83 5.40 -1.03 34.92
CA ARG A 83 6.66 -1.76 35.05
C ARG A 83 7.29 -1.30 36.36
N ASN A 84 7.08 -2.09 37.42
CA ASN A 84 7.89 -2.03 38.64
C ASN A 84 9.27 -2.62 38.36
#